data_AF-A0A392MZX5-F1
#
_entry.id   AF-A0A392MZX5-F1
#
_cell.length_a   1.000
_cell.length_b   1.000
_cell.length_c   1.000
_cell.angle_alpha   90.00
_cell.angle_beta   90.00
_cell.angle_gamma   90.00
#
_symmetry.space_group_name_H-M   'P 1'
#
loop_
_entity.id
_entity.type
_entity.pdbx_description
1 polymer ?
#
loop_
_entity_poly.entity_id
_entity_poly.type
_entity_poly.pdbx_seq_one_letter_code
_entity_poly.pdbx_strand_id
1 'polypeptide(L)' 'MADSSSNLKSEAIIDLMKQHFSTDAGKELVKKIGLVYQFQIAPKKIGIDEVIYTVDLKKGEVTKG' A
#
# COMPACT_ATOMS: atom_id res chain seq x y z
N MET A 1 -10.89 6.64 24.37
CA MET A 1 -10.05 5.89 23.44
C MET A 1 -10.10 6.63 22.12
N ALA A 2 -9.02 7.31 21.74
CA ALA A 2 -9.00 8.16 20.56
C ALA A 2 -8.84 7.30 19.30
N ASP A 3 -9.73 7.48 18.33
CA ASP A 3 -9.71 6.86 17.00
C ASP A 3 -8.33 6.96 16.36
N SER A 4 -7.54 5.89 16.51
CA SER A 4 -6.22 5.73 15.91
C SER A 4 -6.33 5.08 14.52
N SER A 5 -7.47 5.28 13.84
CA SER A 5 -7.68 4.92 12.46
C SER A 5 -7.43 6.16 11.62
N SER A 6 -6.14 6.40 11.34
CA SER A 6 -5.67 7.33 10.32
C SER A 6 -6.30 6.95 8.98
N ASN A 7 -7.52 7.43 8.73
CA ASN A 7 -8.32 7.19 7.51
C ASN A 7 -7.72 8.00 6.35
N LEU A 8 -6.46 7.72 6.01
CA LEU A 8 -5.88 8.20 4.78
C LEU A 8 -6.65 7.56 3.63
N LYS A 9 -7.08 8.38 2.66
CA LYS A 9 -7.76 7.89 1.45
C LYS A 9 -6.92 6.85 0.68
N SER A 10 -5.60 6.82 0.93
CA SER A 10 -4.69 5.82 0.39
C SER A 10 -4.99 4.41 0.86
N GLU A 11 -5.60 4.20 2.04
CA GLU A 11 -5.88 2.86 2.55
C GLU A 11 -6.82 2.07 1.61
N ALA A 12 -7.86 2.71 1.10
CA ALA A 12 -8.76 2.11 0.11
C ALA A 12 -8.05 1.75 -1.20
N ILE A 13 -7.06 2.55 -1.62
CA ILE A 13 -6.25 2.27 -2.82
C ILE A 13 -5.34 1.08 -2.57
N ILE A 14 -4.69 1.02 -1.40
CA ILE A 14 -3.81 -0.08 -1.02
C ILE A 14 -4.57 -1.41 -0.94
N ASP A 15 -5.78 -1.40 -0.39
CA ASP A 15 -6.60 -2.62 -0.34
C ASP A 15 -7.10 -3.05 -1.72
N LEU A 16 -7.46 -2.11 -2.60
CA LEU A 16 -7.74 -2.43 -4.01
C LEU A 16 -6.50 -3.03 -4.69
N MET A 17 -5.31 -2.53 -4.36
CA MET A 17 -4.04 -3.03 -4.90
C MET A 17 -3.77 -4.48 -4.48
N LYS A 18 -4.02 -4.82 -3.20
CA LYS A 18 -3.94 -6.20 -2.70
C LYS A 18 -4.92 -7.13 -3.42
N GLN A 19 -6.16 -6.69 -3.61
CA GLN A 19 -7.16 -7.43 -4.37
C GLN A 19 -6.70 -7.65 -5.82
N HIS A 20 -6.12 -6.62 -6.45
CA HIS A 20 -5.61 -6.72 -7.80
C HIS A 20 -4.46 -7.73 -7.93
N PHE A 21 -3.55 -7.83 -6.97
CA PHE A 21 -2.48 -8.83 -6.98
C PHE A 21 -2.97 -10.29 -6.89
N SER A 22 -4.19 -10.50 -6.41
CA SER A 22 -4.82 -11.83 -6.42
C SER A 22 -5.36 -12.23 -7.80
N THR A 23 -5.53 -11.27 -8.71
CA THR A 23 -6.00 -11.50 -10.09
C THR A 23 -4.88 -11.97 -11.02
N ASP A 24 -5.23 -12.61 -12.13
CA ASP A 24 -4.23 -13.09 -13.09
C ASP A 24 -3.45 -11.95 -13.76
N ALA A 25 -4.11 -10.82 -14.04
CA ALA A 25 -3.46 -9.60 -14.50
C ALA A 25 -2.46 -9.05 -13.48
N GLY A 26 -2.80 -9.10 -12.19
CA GLY A 26 -1.90 -8.70 -11.10
C GLY A 26 -0.66 -9.58 -11.03
N LYS A 27 -0.80 -10.90 -11.23
CA LYS A 27 0.33 -11.84 -11.27
C LYS A 27 1.25 -11.59 -12.47
N GLU A 28 0.70 -11.24 -13.63
CA GLU A 28 1.50 -10.84 -14.79
C GLU A 28 2.28 -9.54 -14.52
N LEU A 29 1.65 -8.57 -13.84
CA LEU A 29 2.30 -7.31 -13.45
C LEU A 29 3.46 -7.53 -12.48
N VAL A 30 3.27 -8.38 -11.45
CA VAL A 30 4.31 -8.79 -10.50
C VAL A 30 5.50 -9.41 -11.25
N LYS A 31 5.24 -10.37 -12.15
CA LYS A 31 6.30 -11.01 -12.95
C LYS A 31 7.04 -10.04 -13.87
N LYS A 32 6.36 -9.03 -14.41
CA LYS A 32 6.95 -8.04 -15.31
C LYS A 32 7.83 -7.02 -14.60
N ILE A 33 7.43 -6.57 -13.42
CA ILE A 33 8.11 -5.48 -12.70
C ILE A 33 9.18 -6.03 -11.75
N GLY A 34 8.85 -7.00 -10.89
CA GLY A 34 9.83 -7.67 -10.02
C GLY A 34 10.63 -6.75 -9.09
N LEU A 35 10.07 -5.61 -8.67
CA LEU A 35 10.71 -4.64 -7.78
C LEU A 35 9.90 -4.43 -6.50
N VAL A 36 10.55 -3.90 -5.47
CA VAL A 36 9.88 -3.51 -4.21
C VAL A 36 9.80 -1.99 -4.18
N TYR A 37 8.59 -1.46 -3.97
CA TYR A 37 8.33 -0.03 -3.86
C TYR A 37 7.93 0.31 -2.44
N GLN A 38 8.30 1.52 -2.00
CA GLN A 38 7.86 2.05 -0.72
C GLN A 38 7.18 3.39 -0.96
N PHE A 39 5.98 3.54 -0.43
CA PHE A 39 5.19 4.76 -0.46
C PHE A 39 5.14 5.34 0.95
N GLN A 40 5.72 6.52 1.14
CA GLN A 40 5.63 7.27 2.39
C GLN A 40 4.52 8.31 2.20
N ILE A 41 3.41 8.12 2.89
CA ILE A 41 2.22 8.94 2.73
C ILE A 41 2.01 9.77 3.99
N ALA A 42 2.37 11.05 3.88
CA ALA A 42 2.12 12.03 4.93
C ALA A 42 0.72 12.67 4.77
N PRO A 43 -0.08 12.76 5.83
CA PRO A 43 -1.32 13.53 5.82
C PRO A 43 -1.05 15.03 5.66
N LYS A 44 -1.98 15.76 5.03
CA LYS A 44 -1.90 17.22 4.89
C LYS A 44 -1.92 17.97 6.23
N LYS A 45 -2.39 17.34 7.31
CA LYS A 45 -2.41 17.93 8.65
C LYS A 45 -1.03 17.77 9.29
N ILE A 46 -0.46 18.89 9.73
CA ILE A 46 0.79 18.93 10.49
C ILE A 46 0.57 18.23 11.83
N GLY A 47 1.49 17.33 12.20
CA GLY A 47 1.48 16.62 13.50
C GLY A 47 0.79 15.25 13.50
N ILE A 48 0.53 14.65 12.34
CA ILE A 48 0.12 13.24 12.22
C ILE A 48 1.27 12.49 11.53
N ASP A 49 1.65 11.35 12.09
CA ASP A 49 2.72 10.51 11.56
C ASP A 49 2.43 10.06 10.12
N GLU A 50 3.50 9.99 9.33
CA GLU A 50 3.44 9.40 8.00
C GLU A 50 3.16 7.91 8.10
N VAL A 51 2.44 7.38 7.11
CA VAL A 51 2.20 5.95 6.98
C VAL A 51 3.06 5.41 5.86
N ILE A 52 3.81 4.35 6.14
CA ILE A 52 4.68 3.73 5.16
C ILE A 52 3.98 2.49 4.60
N TYR A 53 3.90 2.40 3.29
CA TYR A 53 3.38 1.22 2.59
C TYR A 53 4.48 0.62 1.74
N THR A 54 4.83 -0.64 2.01
CA THR A 54 5.79 -1.40 1.21
C THR A 54 5.01 -2.30 0.27
N VAL A 55 5.16 -2.10 -1.04
CA VAL A 55 4.55 -2.89 -2.10
C VAL A 55 5.62 -3.78 -2.72
N ASP A 56 5.58 -5.06 -2.41
CA ASP A 56 6.48 -6.07 -2.94
C ASP A 56 5.88 -6.66 -4.23
N LEU A 57 6.35 -6.18 -5.38
CA LEU A 57 5.98 -6.73 -6.69
C LEU A 57 6.87 -7.90 -7.12
N LYS A 58 7.71 -8.45 -6.23
CA LYS A 58 8.34 -9.76 -6.45
C LYS A 58 7.43 -10.87 -5.93
N LYS A 59 6.74 -10.62 -4.81
CA LYS A 59 5.84 -11.58 -4.16
C LYS A 59 4.35 -11.30 -4.41
N GLY A 60 3.98 -10.07 -4.75
CA GLY A 60 2.59 -9.63 -4.87
C GLY A 60 1.95 -9.29 -3.53
N GLU A 61 2.74 -8.77 -2.58
CA GLU A 61 2.30 -8.48 -1.22
C GLU A 61 2.37 -6.97 -0.91
N VAL A 62 1.49 -6.49 -0.03
CA VAL A 62 1.55 -5.10 0.47
C VAL A 62 1.56 -5.10 1.99
N THR A 63 2.56 -4.45 2.58
CA THR A 63 2.76 -4.35 4.02
C THR A 63 2.63 -2.88 4.45
N LYS A 64 1.93 -2.63 5.56
CA LYS A 64 1.88 -1.31 6.23
C LYS A 64 2.94 -1.30 7.34
N GLY A 65 3.75 -0.24 7.38
CA GLY A 65 4.86 -0.03 8.32
C GLY A 65 4.76 1.32 9.00
#